data_AF-A0A1Y3P9W5-F1
#
_entry.id   AF-A0A1Y3P9W5-F1
#
_cell.length_a   1.000
_cell.length_b   1.000
_cell.length_c   1.000
_cell.angle_alpha   90.00
_cell.angle_beta   90.00
_cell.angle_gamma   90.00
#
_symmetry.space_group_name_H-M   'P 1'
#
loop_
_entity.id
_entity.type
_entity.pdbx_description
1 polymer ?
#
loop_
_entity_poly.entity_id
_entity_poly.type
_entity_poly.pdbx_seq_one_letter_code
_entity_poly.pdbx_strand_id
1 'polypeptide(L)'
;MNRQARQLDWFSPVILFPLVYIGYVLLGMLPMSNLWYPPASVLLVFGMGLVFYLAGALLASRILRDAPNLLFYEKIVRVNASDQPLKEREEKAAQRLRWLSYLIIGLGFLASLLVIRSGIPILNPDNRGNINAAVKMLTEGLWFGLGLYFFVGASRRLERGWRALFLMTGMIVLFLVLLAYRTPLIYLAFILLLWWHYQHRPVTAVQLGFFGLLVVLSGTLFSYLRQILIYGVNGWNDYVMRIGIDPAWSWLVPFHLVTREGVSVFQMLAYLIPPSGGMFGQFHLSAFLSAMPGEQFSPRRIVTNLLGNRPQVTTTPSLIGPFYVDFGLIGVAVGMLLLGLVLGSLYILMKKARGIEQQVIGFLYAFLLGMSLIGIHTGILDISTFLMLVFGYLVWRFVAVWLSLANRSRKEEFGP
;
A
#
# COMPACT_ATOMS: atom_id res chain seq x y z
N MET A 1 -1.54 -32.60 15.46
CA MET A 1 -0.65 -31.43 15.55
C MET A 1 0.68 -31.80 14.92
N ASN A 2 0.90 -31.48 13.64
CA ASN A 2 2.13 -31.83 12.95
C ASN A 2 3.22 -30.80 13.24
N ARG A 3 4.41 -31.28 13.62
CA ARG A 3 5.66 -30.51 13.80
C ARG A 3 6.17 -29.96 12.46
N GLN A 4 5.42 -29.07 11.80
CA GLN A 4 6.08 -28.03 11.03
C GLN A 4 6.63 -27.06 12.07
N ALA A 5 7.95 -27.04 12.25
CA ALA A 5 8.64 -25.99 13.00
C ALA A 5 7.97 -24.66 12.64
N ARG A 6 7.66 -23.81 13.64
CA ARG A 6 7.11 -22.47 13.44
C ARG A 6 8.03 -21.71 12.48
N GLN A 7 7.82 -21.87 11.18
CA GLN A 7 8.56 -21.13 10.18
C GLN A 7 8.19 -19.68 10.41
N LEU A 8 9.22 -18.86 10.58
CA LEU A 8 9.08 -17.43 10.73
C LEU A 8 8.33 -16.90 9.50
N ASP A 9 7.15 -16.30 9.72
CA ASP A 9 6.36 -15.72 8.66
C ASP A 9 6.92 -14.34 8.31
N TRP A 10 7.77 -14.27 7.28
CA TRP A 10 8.43 -13.04 6.84
C TRP A 10 7.46 -11.95 6.42
N PHE A 11 6.20 -12.28 6.11
CA PHE A 11 5.15 -11.30 5.80
C PHE A 11 4.32 -10.93 7.03
N SER A 12 4.69 -11.35 8.24
CA SER A 12 4.11 -10.83 9.48
C SER A 12 4.33 -9.31 9.57
N PRO A 13 3.32 -8.53 9.99
CA PRO A 13 3.46 -7.08 10.09
C PRO A 13 4.51 -6.69 11.15
N VAL A 14 4.75 -7.55 12.15
CA VAL A 14 5.77 -7.36 13.20
C VAL A 14 7.20 -7.60 12.68
N ILE A 15 7.36 -8.17 11.47
CA ILE A 15 8.67 -8.48 10.89
C ILE A 15 8.93 -7.60 9.68
N LEU A 16 8.07 -7.70 8.65
CA LEU A 16 8.32 -7.05 7.36
C LEU A 16 8.34 -5.53 7.48
N PHE A 17 7.34 -4.97 8.16
CA PHE A 17 7.21 -3.51 8.26
C PHE A 17 8.37 -2.89 9.05
N PRO A 18 8.73 -3.35 10.27
CA PRO A 18 9.91 -2.86 10.97
C PRO A 18 11.20 -2.98 10.16
N LEU A 19 11.42 -4.10 9.47
CA LEU A 19 12.63 -4.32 8.67
C LEU A 19 12.74 -3.30 7.54
N VAL A 20 11.67 -3.09 6.78
CA VAL A 20 11.65 -2.12 5.68
C VAL A 20 11.69 -0.69 6.21
N TYR A 21 11.01 -0.39 7.31
CA TYR A 21 10.98 0.93 7.95
C TYR A 21 12.37 1.34 8.46
N ILE A 22 13.03 0.47 9.23
CA ILE A 22 14.38 0.69 9.72
C ILE A 22 15.36 0.79 8.54
N GLY A 23 15.27 -0.14 7.58
CA GLY A 23 16.12 -0.13 6.40
C GLY A 23 16.01 1.19 5.63
N TYR A 24 14.79 1.66 5.35
CA TYR A 24 14.55 2.92 4.66
C TYR A 24 15.14 4.12 5.40
N VAL A 25 14.90 4.21 6.72
CA VAL A 25 15.42 5.32 7.54
C VAL A 25 16.94 5.28 7.60
N LEU A 26 17.56 4.13 7.85
CA LEU A 26 19.01 4.01 7.93
C LEU A 26 19.69 4.34 6.59
N LEU A 27 19.14 3.87 5.47
CA LEU A 27 19.62 4.21 4.14
C LEU A 27 19.52 5.72 3.87
N GLY A 28 18.40 6.35 4.26
CA GLY A 28 18.21 7.79 4.16
C GLY A 28 19.13 8.62 5.05
N MET A 29 19.79 8.00 6.04
CA MET A 29 20.77 8.64 6.93
C MET A 29 22.21 8.45 6.46
N LEU A 30 22.47 7.75 5.35
CA LEU A 30 23.83 7.58 4.86
C LEU A 30 24.41 8.93 4.39
N PRO A 31 25.63 9.31 4.81
CA PRO A 31 26.29 10.55 4.40
C PRO A 31 26.92 10.42 3.00
N MET A 32 26.12 9.99 2.02
CA MET A 32 26.60 9.83 0.64
C MET A 32 26.58 11.14 -0.16
N SER A 33 25.92 12.19 0.33
CA SER A 33 25.83 13.48 -0.36
C SER A 33 25.96 14.65 0.60
N ASN A 34 26.22 15.84 0.06
CA ASN A 34 26.24 17.11 0.77
C ASN A 34 24.83 17.65 1.11
N LEU A 35 23.78 16.83 0.92
CA LEU A 35 22.42 17.21 1.30
C LEU A 35 22.31 17.28 2.82
N TRP A 36 21.48 18.20 3.32
CA TRP A 36 21.26 18.40 4.76
C TRP A 36 21.06 17.09 5.51
N TYR A 37 21.86 16.91 6.57
CA TYR A 37 21.82 15.72 7.40
C TYR A 37 20.67 15.81 8.41
N PRO A 38 19.79 14.81 8.48
CA PRO A 38 18.73 14.80 9.47
C PRO A 38 19.31 14.73 10.89
N PRO A 39 18.89 15.62 11.80
CA PRO A 39 19.38 15.60 13.17
C PRO A 39 18.90 14.35 13.91
N ALA A 40 19.58 14.01 15.00
CA ALA A 40 19.21 12.86 15.85
C ALA A 40 17.76 12.95 16.38
N SER A 41 17.21 14.15 16.53
CA SER A 41 15.80 14.35 16.92
C SER A 41 14.83 13.74 15.91
N VAL A 42 15.13 13.78 14.60
CA VAL A 42 14.31 13.14 13.57
C VAL A 42 14.32 11.63 13.76
N LEU A 43 15.48 11.03 14.02
CA LEU A 43 15.60 9.60 14.32
C LEU A 43 14.76 9.18 15.52
N LEU A 44 14.70 10.01 16.57
CA LEU A 44 13.87 9.74 17.73
C LEU A 44 12.38 9.68 17.37
N VAL A 45 11.89 10.54 16.48
CA VAL A 45 10.49 10.51 16.04
C VAL A 45 10.18 9.28 15.20
N PHE A 46 11.06 8.89 14.27
CA PHE A 46 10.92 7.64 13.52
C PHE A 46 10.98 6.42 14.47
N GLY A 47 11.90 6.40 15.43
CA GLY A 47 12.01 5.35 16.44
C GLY A 47 10.76 5.25 17.31
N MET A 48 10.23 6.38 17.77
CA MET A 48 8.96 6.44 18.49
C MET A 48 7.81 5.87 17.65
N GLY A 49 7.68 6.30 16.39
CA GLY A 49 6.67 5.76 15.47
C GLY A 49 6.75 4.24 15.34
N LEU A 50 7.96 3.68 15.23
CA LEU A 50 8.18 2.24 15.17
C LEU A 50 7.77 1.53 16.47
N VAL A 51 8.14 2.07 17.63
CA VAL A 51 7.78 1.50 18.94
C VAL A 51 6.25 1.45 19.10
N PHE A 52 5.55 2.55 18.79
CA PHE A 52 4.09 2.57 18.87
C PHE A 52 3.43 1.65 17.84
N TYR A 53 3.96 1.57 16.62
CA TYR A 53 3.50 0.58 15.64
C TYR A 53 3.59 -0.86 16.17
N LEU A 54 4.76 -1.23 16.72
CA LEU A 54 4.97 -2.55 17.29
C LEU A 54 4.04 -2.81 18.48
N ALA A 55 3.87 -1.83 19.36
CA ALA A 55 2.93 -1.90 20.47
C ALA A 55 1.50 -2.18 19.98
N GLY A 56 1.06 -1.48 18.92
CA GLY A 56 -0.27 -1.67 18.32
C GLY A 56 -0.44 -3.06 17.71
N ALA A 57 0.55 -3.51 16.94
CA ALA A 57 0.54 -4.84 16.30
C ALA A 57 0.52 -5.98 17.33
N LEU A 58 1.23 -5.82 18.45
CA LEU A 58 1.20 -6.79 19.56
C LEU A 58 -0.11 -6.72 20.34
N LEU A 59 -0.65 -5.52 20.59
CA LEU A 59 -1.90 -5.29 21.29
C LEU A 59 -3.09 -5.91 20.56
N ALA A 60 -3.07 -5.96 19.22
CA ALA A 60 -4.08 -6.63 18.41
C ALA A 60 -4.35 -8.07 18.87
N SER A 61 -3.31 -8.81 19.27
CA SER A 61 -3.45 -10.18 19.75
C SER A 61 -4.18 -10.31 21.09
N ARG A 62 -4.01 -9.32 21.97
CA ARG A 62 -4.70 -9.24 23.27
C ARG A 62 -6.14 -8.81 23.09
N ILE A 63 -6.40 -7.76 22.32
CA ILE A 63 -7.78 -7.27 22.09
C ILE A 63 -8.62 -8.34 21.38
N LEU A 64 -8.08 -9.04 20.38
CA LEU A 64 -8.81 -10.13 19.73
C LEU A 64 -9.09 -11.35 20.63
N ARG A 65 -8.40 -11.46 21.78
CA ARG A 65 -8.65 -12.52 22.78
C ARG A 65 -9.69 -12.05 23.80
N ASP A 66 -9.48 -10.87 24.36
CA ASP A 66 -10.18 -10.40 25.56
C ASP A 66 -11.44 -9.60 25.20
N ALA A 67 -11.46 -8.95 24.04
CA ALA A 67 -12.58 -8.14 23.57
C ALA A 67 -12.74 -8.22 22.04
N PRO A 68 -13.09 -9.41 21.50
CA PRO A 68 -13.25 -9.61 20.06
C PRO A 68 -14.21 -8.59 19.41
N ASN A 69 -15.26 -8.20 20.14
CA ASN A 69 -16.25 -7.24 19.65
C ASN A 69 -15.68 -5.84 19.36
N LEU A 70 -14.58 -5.42 20.02
CA LEU A 70 -13.95 -4.11 19.82
C LEU A 70 -13.20 -3.99 18.47
N LEU A 71 -12.73 -5.10 17.91
CA LEU A 71 -12.04 -5.13 16.61
C LEU A 71 -12.93 -5.71 15.51
N PHE A 72 -14.25 -5.61 15.68
CA PHE A 72 -15.24 -6.13 14.74
C PHE A 72 -15.07 -7.64 14.46
N TYR A 73 -14.45 -8.39 15.39
CA TYR A 73 -14.34 -9.84 15.36
C TYR A 73 -15.70 -10.42 15.78
N GLU A 74 -16.65 -10.46 14.85
CA GLU A 74 -17.74 -11.42 14.96
C GLU A 74 -17.21 -12.82 14.61
N LYS A 75 -17.86 -13.83 15.18
CA LYS A 75 -17.43 -15.24 15.13
C LYS A 75 -17.15 -15.68 13.68
N ILE A 76 -15.87 -15.74 13.29
CA ILE A 76 -15.42 -16.29 11.99
C ILE A 76 -16.21 -17.57 11.70
N VAL A 77 -16.88 -17.61 10.56
CA VAL A 77 -17.75 -18.74 10.21
C VAL A 77 -16.85 -19.90 9.81
N ARG A 78 -16.74 -20.91 10.69
CA ARG A 78 -15.99 -22.12 10.37
C ARG A 78 -16.80 -22.98 9.41
N VAL A 79 -16.38 -23.01 8.15
CA VAL A 79 -16.91 -23.93 7.14
C VAL A 79 -16.27 -25.30 7.34
N ASN A 80 -17.06 -26.31 7.73
CA ASN A 80 -16.61 -27.69 7.75
C ASN A 80 -16.71 -28.31 6.36
N ALA A 81 -15.75 -29.17 6.00
CA ALA A 81 -15.66 -29.77 4.66
C ALA A 81 -16.87 -30.64 4.28
N SER A 82 -17.67 -31.07 5.26
CA SER A 82 -18.90 -31.84 5.07
C SER A 82 -20.14 -31.00 4.75
N ASP A 83 -20.12 -29.67 4.93
CA ASP A 83 -21.28 -28.82 4.74
C ASP A 83 -21.42 -28.35 3.27
N GLN A 84 -22.08 -29.17 2.44
CA GLN A 84 -22.39 -28.85 1.04
C GLN A 84 -23.14 -27.51 0.82
N PRO A 85 -24.19 -27.15 1.57
CA PRO A 85 -24.92 -25.90 1.33
C PRO A 85 -24.05 -24.65 1.60
N LEU A 86 -23.09 -24.77 2.53
CA LEU A 86 -22.19 -23.68 2.87
C LEU A 86 -21.11 -23.50 1.79
N LYS A 87 -20.61 -24.60 1.22
CA LYS A 87 -19.71 -24.58 0.04
C LYS A 87 -20.35 -23.94 -1.18
N GLU A 88 -21.64 -24.22 -1.43
CA GLU A 88 -22.37 -23.59 -2.54
C GLU A 88 -22.49 -22.08 -2.36
N ARG A 89 -22.80 -21.61 -1.14
CA ARG A 89 -22.84 -20.18 -0.83
C ARG A 89 -21.47 -19.52 -0.92
N GLU A 90 -20.40 -20.19 -0.49
CA GLU A 90 -19.03 -19.70 -0.69
C GLU A 90 -18.71 -19.54 -2.18
N GLU A 91 -19.08 -20.50 -3.03
CA GLU A 91 -18.85 -20.40 -4.47
C GLU A 91 -19.68 -19.26 -5.11
N LYS A 92 -20.93 -19.08 -4.69
CA LYS A 92 -21.75 -17.93 -5.12
C LYS A 92 -21.14 -16.60 -4.68
N ALA A 93 -20.63 -16.52 -3.45
CA ALA A 93 -19.92 -15.33 -2.97
C ALA A 93 -18.64 -15.07 -3.78
N ALA A 94 -17.82 -16.09 -3.99
CA ALA A 94 -16.63 -15.99 -4.83
C ALA A 94 -16.98 -15.57 -6.27
N GLN A 95 -18.05 -16.09 -6.86
CA GLN A 95 -18.52 -15.69 -8.19
C GLN A 95 -18.92 -14.21 -8.25
N ARG A 96 -19.68 -13.72 -7.27
CA ARG A 96 -20.05 -12.30 -7.18
C ARG A 96 -18.83 -11.39 -7.04
N LEU A 97 -17.87 -11.79 -6.22
CA LEU A 97 -16.63 -11.05 -6.04
C LEU A 97 -15.75 -11.05 -7.29
N ARG A 98 -15.75 -12.15 -8.06
CA ARG A 98 -15.10 -12.17 -9.39
C ARG A 98 -15.75 -11.18 -10.34
N TRP A 99 -17.08 -11.16 -10.43
CA TRP A 99 -17.79 -10.16 -11.24
C TRP A 99 -17.50 -8.73 -10.80
N LEU A 100 -17.47 -8.49 -9.49
CA LEU A 100 -17.10 -7.20 -8.91
C LEU A 100 -15.67 -6.81 -9.30
N SER A 101 -14.71 -7.74 -9.24
CA SER A 101 -13.33 -7.48 -9.67
C SER A 101 -13.23 -7.13 -11.17
N TYR A 102 -13.99 -7.81 -12.03
CA TYR A 102 -14.07 -7.47 -13.46
C TYR A 102 -14.70 -6.10 -13.69
N LEU A 103 -15.72 -5.74 -12.92
CA LEU A 103 -16.33 -4.40 -12.99
C LEU A 103 -15.31 -3.32 -12.61
N ILE A 104 -14.56 -3.51 -11.51
CA ILE A 104 -13.53 -2.57 -11.07
C ILE A 104 -12.40 -2.44 -12.12
N ILE A 105 -11.94 -3.56 -12.67
CA ILE A 105 -10.94 -3.58 -13.75
C ILE A 105 -11.48 -2.86 -14.99
N GLY A 106 -12.73 -3.12 -15.38
CA GLY A 106 -13.38 -2.50 -16.54
C GLY A 106 -13.50 -0.97 -16.38
N LEU A 107 -13.92 -0.50 -15.20
CA LEU A 107 -13.96 0.93 -14.89
C LEU A 107 -12.55 1.56 -14.92
N GLY A 108 -11.55 0.88 -14.37
CA GLY A 108 -10.16 1.34 -14.43
C GLY A 108 -9.61 1.39 -15.85
N PHE A 109 -9.99 0.44 -16.69
CA PHE A 109 -9.62 0.40 -18.11
C PHE A 109 -10.24 1.58 -18.87
N LEU A 110 -11.55 1.83 -18.69
CA LEU A 110 -12.24 2.96 -19.29
C LEU A 110 -11.62 4.30 -18.85
N ALA A 111 -11.34 4.47 -17.56
CA ALA A 111 -10.67 5.66 -17.04
C ALA A 111 -9.27 5.84 -17.65
N SER A 112 -8.55 4.74 -17.85
CA SER A 112 -7.21 4.77 -18.47
C SER A 112 -7.26 5.21 -19.93
N LEU A 113 -8.28 4.77 -20.68
CA LEU A 113 -8.51 5.24 -22.06
C LEU A 113 -8.82 6.75 -22.10
N LEU A 114 -9.59 7.26 -21.15
CA LEU A 114 -9.87 8.70 -21.05
C LEU A 114 -8.59 9.50 -20.81
N VAL A 115 -7.68 9.00 -19.97
CA VAL A 115 -6.37 9.62 -19.76
C VAL A 115 -5.54 9.57 -21.06
N ILE A 116 -5.43 8.39 -21.68
CA ILE A 116 -4.62 8.21 -22.89
C ILE A 116 -5.13 9.06 -24.06
N ARG A 117 -6.44 9.34 -24.14
CA ARG A 117 -7.03 10.25 -25.13
C ARG A 117 -6.44 11.67 -25.05
N SER A 118 -6.06 12.13 -23.87
CA SER A 118 -5.39 13.43 -23.68
C SER A 118 -3.88 13.40 -24.02
N GLY A 119 -3.37 12.24 -24.45
CA GLY A 119 -1.96 11.97 -24.75
C GLY A 119 -1.39 10.90 -23.82
N ILE A 120 -0.31 10.24 -24.24
CA ILE A 120 0.29 9.12 -23.49
C ILE A 120 1.23 9.67 -22.40
N PRO A 121 0.93 9.50 -21.10
CA PRO A 121 1.71 10.11 -20.02
C PRO A 121 3.19 9.70 -19.94
N ILE A 122 3.55 8.51 -20.44
CA ILE A 122 4.97 8.09 -20.50
C ILE A 122 5.78 8.88 -21.53
N LEU A 123 5.13 9.37 -22.59
CA LEU A 123 5.78 10.13 -23.67
C LEU A 123 5.72 11.64 -23.39
N ASN A 124 4.64 12.11 -22.75
CA ASN A 124 4.47 13.49 -22.36
C ASN A 124 4.10 13.60 -20.86
N PRO A 125 5.09 13.83 -19.98
CA PRO A 125 4.87 13.91 -18.54
C PRO A 125 3.94 15.06 -18.10
N ASP A 126 3.87 16.14 -18.88
CA ASP A 126 3.12 17.35 -18.53
C ASP A 126 1.61 17.10 -18.54
N ASN A 127 1.17 16.16 -19.37
CA ASN A 127 -0.24 15.74 -19.44
C ASN A 127 -0.76 15.13 -18.14
N ARG A 128 0.12 14.73 -17.21
CA ARG A 128 -0.28 14.18 -15.90
C ARG A 128 -0.84 15.24 -14.94
N GLY A 129 -0.36 16.47 -15.05
CA GLY A 129 -0.75 17.56 -14.13
C GLY A 129 -2.22 17.93 -14.26
N ASN A 130 -2.82 17.69 -15.44
CA ASN A 130 -4.16 18.16 -15.80
C ASN A 130 -5.25 17.08 -15.67
N ILE A 131 -4.90 15.86 -15.23
CA ILE A 131 -5.87 14.77 -15.10
C ILE A 131 -6.72 15.00 -13.85
N ASN A 132 -8.04 14.95 -14.01
CA ASN A 132 -8.99 15.00 -12.91
C ASN A 132 -8.70 13.89 -11.87
N ALA A 133 -8.62 14.26 -10.60
CA ALA A 133 -8.34 13.35 -9.49
C ALA A 133 -9.30 12.14 -9.44
N ALA A 134 -10.58 12.32 -9.80
CA ALA A 134 -11.56 11.24 -9.86
C ALA A 134 -11.22 10.22 -10.97
N VAL A 135 -10.81 10.69 -12.15
CA VAL A 135 -10.38 9.80 -13.25
C VAL A 135 -9.12 9.05 -12.86
N LYS A 136 -8.15 9.76 -12.26
CA LYS A 136 -6.93 9.16 -11.73
C LYS A 136 -7.26 8.07 -10.70
N MET A 137 -8.15 8.33 -9.76
CA MET A 137 -8.59 7.33 -8.78
C MET A 137 -9.19 6.10 -9.44
N LEU A 138 -10.04 6.27 -10.47
CA LEU A 138 -10.63 5.13 -11.17
C LEU A 138 -9.58 4.26 -11.86
N THR A 139 -8.50 4.83 -12.40
CA THR A 139 -7.39 4.04 -12.98
C THR A 139 -6.71 3.12 -11.96
N GLU A 140 -6.75 3.45 -10.67
CA GLU A 140 -6.23 2.58 -9.61
C GLU A 140 -7.07 1.30 -9.43
N GLY A 141 -8.31 1.30 -9.95
CA GLY A 141 -9.14 0.10 -10.05
C GLY A 141 -8.47 -1.04 -10.84
N LEU A 142 -7.56 -0.74 -11.77
CA LEU A 142 -6.84 -1.76 -12.54
C LEU A 142 -6.07 -2.72 -11.63
N TRP A 143 -5.20 -2.20 -10.77
CA TRP A 143 -4.37 -3.04 -9.90
C TRP A 143 -5.13 -3.55 -8.68
N PHE A 144 -6.06 -2.74 -8.13
CA PHE A 144 -6.89 -3.14 -6.99
C PHE A 144 -7.85 -4.27 -7.36
N GLY A 145 -8.57 -4.13 -8.48
CA GLY A 145 -9.48 -5.15 -9.00
C GLY A 145 -8.74 -6.44 -9.37
N LEU A 146 -7.56 -6.33 -9.98
CA LEU A 146 -6.72 -7.49 -10.27
C LEU A 146 -6.28 -8.21 -8.99
N GLY A 147 -5.83 -7.47 -7.97
CA GLY A 147 -5.48 -8.04 -6.68
C GLY A 147 -6.64 -8.82 -6.04
N LEU A 148 -7.84 -8.24 -6.02
CA LEU A 148 -9.04 -8.90 -5.52
C LEU A 148 -9.35 -10.18 -6.33
N TYR A 149 -9.22 -10.11 -7.66
CA TYR A 149 -9.42 -11.24 -8.55
C TYR A 149 -8.45 -12.39 -8.23
N PHE A 150 -7.17 -12.11 -7.98
CA PHE A 150 -6.20 -13.16 -7.65
C PHE A 150 -6.55 -13.86 -6.34
N PHE A 151 -6.85 -13.09 -5.28
CA PHE A 151 -7.21 -13.65 -3.98
C PHE A 151 -8.48 -14.51 -4.04
N VAL A 152 -9.49 -14.09 -4.79
CA VAL A 152 -10.81 -14.77 -4.81
C VAL A 152 -10.97 -15.78 -5.95
N GLY A 153 -10.37 -15.52 -7.11
CA GLY A 153 -10.67 -16.20 -8.37
C GLY A 153 -9.56 -17.11 -8.90
N ALA A 154 -8.29 -16.79 -8.66
CA ALA A 154 -7.18 -17.50 -9.30
C ALA A 154 -6.93 -18.89 -8.68
N SER A 155 -7.14 -19.07 -7.38
CA SER A 155 -6.80 -20.31 -6.67
C SER A 155 -7.57 -21.58 -7.12
N ARG A 156 -8.73 -21.44 -7.77
CA ARG A 156 -9.55 -22.57 -8.24
C ARG A 156 -9.49 -22.83 -9.75
N ARG A 157 -8.98 -21.89 -10.54
CA ARG A 157 -9.04 -21.93 -12.03
C ARG A 157 -7.69 -21.87 -12.74
N LEU A 158 -6.57 -21.79 -12.01
CA LEU A 158 -5.23 -21.70 -12.60
C LEU A 158 -4.94 -22.83 -13.60
N GLU A 159 -5.49 -24.03 -13.39
CA GLU A 159 -5.22 -25.20 -14.24
C GLU A 159 -5.79 -25.11 -15.67
N ARG A 160 -6.87 -24.34 -15.91
CA ARG A 160 -7.50 -24.23 -17.25
C ARG A 160 -7.48 -22.84 -17.88
N GLY A 161 -7.10 -21.80 -17.13
CA GLY A 161 -7.23 -20.39 -17.55
C GLY A 161 -5.96 -19.55 -17.51
N TRP A 162 -4.78 -20.14 -17.29
CA TRP A 162 -3.54 -19.37 -17.06
C TRP A 162 -3.19 -18.40 -18.20
N ARG A 163 -3.50 -18.75 -19.46
CA ARG A 163 -3.28 -17.87 -20.62
C ARG A 163 -4.11 -16.59 -20.52
N ALA A 164 -5.38 -16.71 -20.17
CA ALA A 164 -6.27 -15.55 -20.00
C ALA A 164 -5.84 -14.67 -18.82
N LEU A 165 -5.37 -15.29 -17.72
CA LEU A 165 -4.83 -14.57 -16.57
C LEU A 165 -3.54 -13.83 -16.90
N PHE A 166 -2.65 -14.47 -17.64
CA PHE A 166 -1.40 -13.87 -18.09
C PHE A 166 -1.66 -12.71 -19.05
N LEU A 167 -2.57 -12.87 -20.02
CA LEU A 167 -2.98 -11.80 -20.93
C LEU A 167 -3.62 -10.63 -20.18
N MET A 168 -4.57 -10.90 -19.25
CA MET A 168 -5.21 -9.86 -18.44
C MET A 168 -4.18 -9.10 -17.59
N THR A 169 -3.27 -9.81 -16.92
CA THR A 169 -2.20 -9.20 -16.11
C THR A 169 -1.26 -8.39 -16.98
N GLY A 170 -0.84 -8.92 -18.14
CA GLY A 170 0.02 -8.24 -19.10
C GLY A 170 -0.61 -6.97 -19.66
N MET A 171 -1.91 -7.00 -19.98
CA MET A 171 -2.65 -5.81 -20.39
C MET A 171 -2.71 -4.77 -19.28
N ILE A 172 -3.01 -5.17 -18.05
CA ILE A 172 -3.07 -4.23 -16.92
C ILE A 172 -1.69 -3.59 -16.67
N VAL A 173 -0.62 -4.38 -16.68
CA VAL A 173 0.75 -3.87 -16.56
C VAL A 173 1.07 -2.90 -17.71
N LEU A 174 0.72 -3.23 -18.95
CA LEU A 174 0.91 -2.35 -20.10
C LEU A 174 0.20 -1.01 -19.90
N PHE A 175 -1.07 -1.01 -19.48
CA PHE A 175 -1.81 0.22 -19.23
C PHE A 175 -1.20 1.06 -18.10
N LEU A 176 -0.80 0.43 -16.99
CA LEU A 176 -0.13 1.14 -15.90
C LEU A 176 1.20 1.75 -16.35
N VAL A 177 1.98 1.05 -17.21
CA VAL A 177 3.21 1.57 -17.81
C VAL A 177 2.92 2.74 -18.76
N LEU A 178 1.92 2.63 -19.62
CA LEU A 178 1.53 3.72 -20.54
C LEU A 178 1.12 4.99 -19.78
N LEU A 179 0.44 4.81 -18.65
CA LEU A 179 0.08 5.90 -17.73
C LEU A 179 1.28 6.39 -16.90
N ALA A 180 2.47 5.81 -17.07
CA ALA A 180 3.70 6.02 -16.32
C ALA A 180 3.59 5.73 -14.81
N TYR A 181 2.61 4.93 -14.38
CA TYR A 181 2.31 4.66 -12.97
C TYR A 181 3.30 3.66 -12.35
N ARG A 182 4.29 4.18 -11.64
CA ARG A 182 5.34 3.37 -10.98
C ARG A 182 4.84 2.67 -9.72
N THR A 183 4.19 3.43 -8.83
CA THR A 183 3.74 2.94 -7.53
C THR A 183 2.67 1.84 -7.63
N PRO A 184 1.63 1.99 -8.48
CA PRO A 184 0.67 0.91 -8.76
C PRO A 184 1.27 -0.41 -9.24
N LEU A 185 2.36 -0.38 -10.03
CA LEU A 185 3.05 -1.59 -10.47
C LEU A 185 3.71 -2.30 -9.29
N ILE A 186 4.34 -1.55 -8.39
CA ILE A 186 4.95 -2.12 -7.18
C ILE A 186 3.86 -2.67 -6.24
N TYR A 187 2.74 -1.96 -6.08
CA TYR A 187 1.59 -2.47 -5.31
C TYR A 187 1.06 -3.77 -5.88
N LEU A 188 0.86 -3.84 -7.20
CA LEU A 188 0.39 -5.05 -7.86
C LEU A 188 1.38 -6.21 -7.64
N ALA A 189 2.66 -5.99 -7.89
CA ALA A 189 3.69 -7.02 -7.70
C ALA A 189 3.73 -7.52 -6.25
N PHE A 190 3.60 -6.62 -5.27
CA PHE A 190 3.57 -6.96 -3.86
C PHE A 190 2.32 -7.76 -3.47
N ILE A 191 1.13 -7.34 -3.93
CA ILE A 191 -0.13 -8.05 -3.68
C ILE A 191 -0.07 -9.47 -4.28
N LEU A 192 0.46 -9.62 -5.48
CA LEU A 192 0.66 -10.93 -6.12
C LEU A 192 1.66 -11.80 -5.37
N LEU A 193 2.72 -11.22 -4.81
CA LEU A 193 3.68 -11.92 -3.98
C LEU A 193 3.03 -12.45 -2.69
N LEU A 194 2.21 -11.64 -2.01
CA LEU A 194 1.47 -12.08 -0.82
C LEU A 194 0.41 -13.11 -1.14
N TRP A 195 -0.31 -12.94 -2.26
CA TRP A 195 -1.25 -13.93 -2.76
C TRP A 195 -0.55 -15.28 -2.93
N TRP A 196 0.60 -15.29 -3.59
CA TRP A 196 1.41 -16.50 -3.77
C TRP A 196 1.84 -17.11 -2.43
N HIS A 197 2.37 -16.27 -1.52
CA HIS A 197 2.83 -16.70 -0.20
C HIS A 197 1.73 -17.38 0.62
N TYR A 198 0.54 -16.79 0.69
CA TYR A 198 -0.55 -17.26 1.56
C TYR A 198 -1.47 -18.30 0.94
N GLN A 199 -1.62 -18.34 -0.39
CA GLN A 199 -2.55 -19.26 -1.07
C GLN A 199 -1.86 -20.46 -1.72
N HIS A 200 -0.56 -20.38 -2.06
CA HIS A 200 0.12 -21.41 -2.85
C HIS A 200 1.33 -21.98 -2.13
N ARG A 201 2.40 -21.19 -1.96
CA ARG A 201 3.66 -21.66 -1.36
C ARG A 201 4.32 -20.55 -0.56
N PRO A 202 4.81 -20.85 0.66
CA PRO A 202 5.50 -19.85 1.46
C PRO A 202 6.77 -19.39 0.75
N VAL A 203 6.85 -18.09 0.50
CA VAL A 203 8.04 -17.40 -0.01
C VAL A 203 9.10 -17.36 1.08
N THR A 204 10.33 -17.74 0.74
CA THR A 204 11.48 -17.74 1.67
C THR A 204 12.10 -16.35 1.81
N ALA A 205 12.89 -16.13 2.87
CA ALA A 205 13.64 -14.88 3.07
C ALA A 205 14.52 -14.51 1.86
N VAL A 206 15.16 -15.51 1.25
CA VAL A 206 16.03 -15.32 0.08
C VAL A 206 15.22 -14.84 -1.12
N GLN A 207 14.06 -15.44 -1.36
CA GLN A 207 13.15 -15.02 -2.44
C GLN A 207 12.61 -13.60 -2.21
N LEU A 208 12.25 -13.28 -0.97
CA LEU A 208 11.80 -11.94 -0.59
C LEU A 208 12.93 -10.90 -0.74
N GLY A 209 14.16 -11.24 -0.34
CA GLY A 209 15.34 -10.40 -0.51
C GLY A 209 15.66 -10.18 -2.00
N PHE A 210 15.58 -11.22 -2.82
CA PHE A 210 15.76 -11.11 -4.27
C PHE A 210 14.67 -10.25 -4.92
N PHE A 211 13.41 -10.42 -4.51
CA PHE A 211 12.31 -9.57 -4.97
C PHE A 211 12.55 -8.10 -4.59
N GLY A 212 12.92 -7.83 -3.33
CA GLY A 212 13.26 -6.48 -2.87
C GLY A 212 14.41 -5.86 -3.66
N LEU A 213 15.48 -6.63 -3.90
CA LEU A 213 16.61 -6.23 -4.72
C LEU A 213 16.18 -5.89 -6.15
N LEU A 214 15.33 -6.71 -6.77
CA LEU A 214 14.81 -6.47 -8.12
C LEU A 214 14.00 -5.18 -8.18
N VAL A 215 13.12 -4.93 -7.20
CA VAL A 215 12.34 -3.68 -7.10
C VAL A 215 13.26 -2.47 -6.96
N VAL A 216 14.28 -2.54 -6.09
CA VAL A 216 15.25 -1.45 -5.90
C VAL A 216 16.05 -1.21 -7.18
N LEU A 217 16.62 -2.25 -7.79
CA LEU A 217 17.43 -2.13 -9.01
C LEU A 217 16.61 -1.60 -10.18
N SER A 218 15.41 -2.15 -10.41
CA SER A 218 14.53 -1.70 -11.50
C SER A 218 14.07 -0.25 -11.30
N GLY A 219 13.68 0.13 -10.08
CA GLY A 219 13.30 1.51 -9.76
C GLY A 219 14.45 2.51 -9.92
N THR A 220 15.66 2.10 -9.52
CA THR A 220 16.88 2.89 -9.62
C THR A 220 17.30 3.08 -11.07
N LEU A 221 17.39 1.99 -11.84
CA LEU A 221 17.77 2.01 -13.25
C LEU A 221 16.76 2.79 -14.09
N PHE A 222 15.47 2.56 -13.88
CA PHE A 222 14.42 3.30 -14.57
C PHE A 222 14.49 4.81 -14.29
N SER A 223 14.74 5.18 -13.03
CA SER A 223 14.89 6.59 -12.66
C SER A 223 16.15 7.19 -13.28
N TYR A 224 17.28 6.50 -13.23
CA TYR A 224 18.53 6.92 -13.86
C TYR A 224 18.38 7.14 -15.38
N LEU A 225 17.85 6.14 -16.10
CA LEU A 225 17.63 6.22 -17.55
C LEU A 225 16.72 7.40 -17.92
N ARG A 226 15.68 7.65 -17.11
CA ARG A 226 14.82 8.81 -17.32
C ARG A 226 15.57 10.13 -17.11
N GLN A 227 16.39 10.25 -16.06
CA GLN A 227 17.12 11.49 -15.82
C GLN A 227 18.09 11.80 -16.96
N ILE A 228 18.78 10.78 -17.49
CA ILE A 228 19.63 10.94 -18.67
C ILE A 228 18.82 11.33 -19.90
N LEU A 229 17.64 10.73 -20.10
CA LEU A 229 16.78 11.06 -21.23
C LEU A 229 16.30 12.53 -21.19
N ILE A 230 16.02 13.06 -20.00
CA ILE A 230 15.50 14.42 -19.83
C ILE A 230 16.61 15.48 -19.83
N TYR A 231 17.68 15.25 -19.07
CA TYR A 231 18.73 16.26 -18.82
C TYR A 231 20.02 16.03 -19.61
N GLY A 232 20.12 14.92 -20.32
CA GLY A 232 21.39 14.46 -20.91
C GLY A 232 22.36 13.92 -19.86
N VAL A 233 23.38 13.18 -20.32
CA VAL A 233 24.42 12.62 -19.44
C VAL A 233 25.17 13.71 -18.69
N ASN A 234 25.56 14.78 -19.40
CA ASN A 234 26.31 15.89 -18.82
C ASN A 234 25.48 16.65 -17.78
N GLY A 235 24.22 16.97 -18.08
CA GLY A 235 23.34 17.67 -17.15
C GLY A 235 23.05 16.86 -15.88
N TRP A 236 22.91 15.54 -16.00
CA TRP A 236 22.79 14.66 -14.84
C TRP A 236 24.08 14.63 -14.02
N ASN A 237 25.25 14.47 -14.65
CA ASN A 237 26.54 14.46 -13.95
C ASN A 237 26.83 15.78 -13.24
N ASP A 238 26.48 16.92 -13.84
CA ASP A 238 26.59 18.24 -13.20
C ASP A 238 25.74 18.31 -11.92
N TYR A 239 24.52 17.79 -11.95
CA TYR A 239 23.67 17.68 -10.77
C TYR A 239 24.28 16.77 -9.70
N VAL A 240 24.81 15.61 -10.11
CA VAL A 240 25.45 14.62 -9.22
C VAL A 240 26.68 15.22 -8.52
N MET A 241 27.52 15.97 -9.24
CA MET A 241 28.65 16.69 -8.66
C MET A 241 28.21 17.79 -7.69
N ARG A 242 27.13 18.53 -8.00
CA ARG A 242 26.60 19.57 -7.10
C ARG A 242 26.14 19.03 -5.75
N ILE A 243 25.60 17.81 -5.72
CA ILE A 243 25.24 17.14 -4.46
C ILE A 243 26.43 16.43 -3.81
N GLY A 244 27.64 16.55 -4.35
CA GLY A 244 28.87 16.02 -3.76
C GLY A 244 29.12 14.54 -4.01
N ILE A 245 28.49 13.93 -5.02
CA ILE A 245 28.71 12.53 -5.40
C ILE A 245 29.59 12.47 -6.65
N ASP A 246 30.52 11.51 -6.70
CA ASP A 246 31.34 11.25 -7.89
C ASP A 246 30.44 10.72 -9.04
N PRO A 247 30.52 11.28 -10.26
CA PRO A 247 29.79 10.82 -11.44
C PRO A 247 29.88 9.32 -11.73
N ALA A 248 30.93 8.62 -11.30
CA ALA A 248 31.05 7.16 -11.42
C ALA A 248 29.89 6.42 -10.72
N TRP A 249 29.31 7.03 -9.69
CA TRP A 249 28.17 6.50 -8.92
C TRP A 249 26.83 7.12 -9.31
N SER A 250 26.78 7.89 -10.41
CA SER A 250 25.58 8.60 -10.89
C SER A 250 24.34 7.72 -11.05
N TRP A 251 24.52 6.42 -11.34
CA TRP A 251 23.44 5.45 -11.47
C TRP A 251 22.83 5.02 -10.13
N LEU A 252 23.56 5.12 -9.00
CA LEU A 252 23.06 4.86 -7.65
C LEU A 252 22.39 6.08 -7.00
N VAL A 253 22.67 7.27 -7.52
CA VAL A 253 22.12 8.52 -6.98
C VAL A 253 20.58 8.49 -6.86
N PRO A 254 19.80 7.98 -7.82
CA PRO A 254 18.34 7.91 -7.67
C PRO A 254 17.90 7.09 -6.45
N PHE A 255 18.60 6.00 -6.12
CA PHE A 255 18.31 5.20 -4.93
C PHE A 255 18.59 5.99 -3.64
N HIS A 256 19.74 6.68 -3.59
CA HIS A 256 20.07 7.56 -2.48
C HIS A 256 19.02 8.67 -2.30
N LEU A 257 18.64 9.33 -3.39
CA LEU A 257 17.63 10.40 -3.33
C LEU A 257 16.27 9.91 -2.83
N VAL A 258 15.78 8.76 -3.31
CA VAL A 258 14.50 8.19 -2.88
C VAL A 258 14.48 7.85 -1.39
N THR A 259 15.58 7.30 -0.87
CA THR A 259 15.71 6.98 0.56
C THR A 259 15.93 8.21 1.42
N ARG A 260 16.64 9.22 0.90
CA ARG A 260 16.89 10.51 1.56
C ARG A 260 15.68 11.43 1.60
N GLU A 261 14.84 11.42 0.55
CA GLU A 261 13.74 12.36 0.37
C GLU A 261 12.72 12.28 1.51
N GLY A 262 12.23 11.09 1.87
CA GLY A 262 11.21 10.94 2.90
C GLY A 262 11.65 11.43 4.28
N VAL A 263 12.93 11.24 4.61
CA VAL A 263 13.52 11.71 5.86
C VAL A 263 13.76 13.22 5.83
N SER A 264 14.26 13.74 4.72
CA SER A 264 14.57 15.17 4.56
C SER A 264 13.29 16.02 4.54
N VAL A 265 12.24 15.54 3.85
CA VAL A 265 10.92 16.17 3.85
C VAL A 265 10.35 16.20 5.26
N PHE A 266 10.45 15.10 6.00
CA PHE A 266 10.01 15.08 7.40
C PHE A 266 10.82 16.04 8.28
N GLN A 267 12.13 16.11 8.13
CA GLN A 267 12.98 17.07 8.84
C GLN A 267 12.51 18.52 8.61
N MET A 268 12.25 18.90 7.36
CA MET A 268 11.77 20.25 7.04
C MET A 268 10.40 20.51 7.67
N LEU A 269 9.49 19.54 7.64
CA LEU A 269 8.19 19.66 8.35
C LEU A 269 8.38 19.81 9.86
N ALA A 270 9.30 19.06 10.47
CA ALA A 270 9.61 19.14 11.89
C ALA A 270 10.26 20.47 12.29
N TYR A 271 10.93 21.14 11.36
CA TYR A 271 11.48 22.49 11.56
C TYR A 271 10.38 23.56 11.49
N LEU A 272 9.41 23.41 10.59
CA LEU A 272 8.34 24.39 10.37
C LEU A 272 7.16 24.27 11.34
N ILE A 273 6.88 23.06 11.82
CA ILE A 273 5.69 22.75 12.61
C ILE A 273 6.10 22.39 14.03
N PRO A 274 5.50 23.02 15.06
CA PRO A 274 5.85 22.73 16.44
C PRO A 274 5.54 21.26 16.81
N PRO A 275 6.23 20.69 17.82
CA PRO A 275 6.01 19.31 18.23
C PRO A 275 4.59 18.96 18.69
N SER A 276 3.76 19.97 18.98
CA SER A 276 2.33 19.82 19.29
C SER A 276 1.42 19.60 18.07
N GLY A 277 1.95 19.79 16.85
CA GLY A 277 1.18 19.85 15.62
C GLY A 277 0.73 21.27 15.29
N GLY A 278 0.30 21.50 14.04
CA GLY A 278 -0.06 22.82 13.54
C GLY A 278 -1.38 22.90 12.78
N MET A 279 -1.92 21.77 12.29
CA MET A 279 -3.09 21.76 11.41
C MET A 279 -4.34 21.09 12.00
N PHE A 280 -4.24 20.44 13.16
CA PHE A 280 -5.37 19.92 13.96
C PHE A 280 -6.40 19.08 13.19
N GLY A 281 -5.98 18.36 12.14
CA GLY A 281 -6.83 17.48 11.32
C GLY A 281 -7.17 18.05 9.94
N GLN A 282 -6.85 19.32 9.68
CA GLN A 282 -7.06 19.93 8.36
C GLN A 282 -6.24 19.24 7.27
N PHE A 283 -5.05 18.73 7.61
CA PHE A 283 -4.21 18.02 6.65
C PHE A 283 -4.84 16.68 6.23
N HIS A 284 -5.37 15.90 7.17
CA HIS A 284 -6.14 14.69 6.86
C HIS A 284 -7.45 15.01 6.13
N LEU A 285 -8.17 16.08 6.52
CA LEU A 285 -9.41 16.50 5.86
C LEU A 285 -9.18 16.89 4.39
N SER A 286 -8.02 17.50 4.10
CA SER A 286 -7.64 17.89 2.74
C SER A 286 -7.56 16.70 1.77
N ALA A 287 -7.26 15.49 2.28
CA ALA A 287 -7.31 14.27 1.48
C ALA A 287 -8.74 14.03 0.95
N PHE A 288 -9.76 14.17 1.80
CA PHE A 288 -11.16 13.99 1.40
C PHE A 288 -11.66 15.11 0.50
N LEU A 289 -11.28 16.36 0.81
CA LEU A 289 -11.64 17.51 -0.01
C LEU A 289 -11.02 17.43 -1.41
N SER A 290 -9.86 16.80 -1.57
CA SER A 290 -9.19 16.67 -2.87
C SER A 290 -9.97 15.88 -3.94
N ALA A 291 -10.99 15.11 -3.55
CA ALA A 291 -11.89 14.46 -4.50
C ALA A 291 -13.08 15.31 -4.94
N MET A 292 -13.33 16.43 -4.26
CA MET A 292 -14.39 17.36 -4.68
C MET A 292 -13.97 18.12 -5.95
N PRO A 293 -14.91 18.47 -6.83
CA PRO A 293 -14.60 19.27 -8.01
C PRO A 293 -14.05 20.66 -7.62
N GLY A 294 -13.10 21.17 -8.41
CA GLY A 294 -12.45 22.48 -8.20
C GLY A 294 -10.95 22.40 -7.92
N GLU A 295 -10.29 23.55 -7.74
CA GLU A 295 -8.89 23.62 -7.31
C GLU A 295 -8.77 23.32 -5.82
N GLN A 296 -8.63 22.04 -5.49
CA GLN A 296 -8.49 21.60 -4.11
C GLN A 296 -7.02 21.43 -3.73
N PHE A 297 -6.69 21.82 -2.50
CA PHE A 297 -5.36 21.57 -1.94
C PHE A 297 -5.26 20.11 -1.50
N SER A 298 -4.61 19.28 -2.31
CA SER A 298 -4.26 17.93 -1.88
C SER A 298 -3.18 17.97 -0.79
N PRO A 299 -3.08 16.96 0.09
CA PRO A 299 -2.04 16.89 1.13
C PRO A 299 -0.62 17.12 0.57
N ARG A 300 -0.36 16.60 -0.64
CA ARG A 300 0.92 16.76 -1.32
C ARG A 300 1.18 18.21 -1.78
N ARG A 301 0.15 18.94 -2.22
CA ARG A 301 0.25 20.37 -2.56
C ARG A 301 0.44 21.23 -1.31
N ILE A 302 -0.21 20.89 -0.20
CA ILE A 302 -0.01 21.59 1.07
C ILE A 302 1.45 21.47 1.51
N VAL A 303 2.03 20.27 1.46
CA VAL A 303 3.46 20.08 1.78
C VAL A 303 4.36 20.83 0.81
N THR A 304 4.11 20.78 -0.50
CA THR A 304 4.86 21.58 -1.48
C THR A 304 4.87 23.07 -1.12
N ASN A 305 3.70 23.63 -0.80
CA ASN A 305 3.55 25.05 -0.48
C ASN A 305 4.25 25.40 0.84
N LEU A 306 4.13 24.56 1.86
CA LEU A 306 4.84 24.74 3.14
C LEU A 306 6.36 24.72 2.97
N LEU A 307 6.87 23.90 2.05
CA LEU A 307 8.29 23.78 1.76
C LEU A 307 8.80 24.82 0.75
N GLY A 308 7.95 25.70 0.22
CA GLY A 308 8.33 26.69 -0.79
C GLY A 308 8.82 26.07 -2.11
N ASN A 309 8.40 24.83 -2.41
CA ASN A 309 8.78 24.15 -3.65
C ASN A 309 7.96 24.67 -4.85
N ARG A 310 8.44 24.38 -6.07
CA ARG A 310 7.76 24.80 -7.31
C ARG A 310 6.29 24.32 -7.31
N PRO A 311 5.30 25.18 -7.64
CA PRO A 311 3.87 24.84 -7.58
C PRO A 311 3.45 23.62 -8.41
N GLN A 312 4.23 23.29 -9.45
CA GLN A 312 3.98 22.18 -10.35
C GLN A 312 4.54 20.82 -9.86
N VAL A 313 5.30 20.80 -8.75
CA VAL A 313 5.89 19.57 -8.20
C VAL A 313 5.23 19.26 -6.86
N THR A 314 4.61 18.09 -6.73
CA THR A 314 4.02 17.64 -5.47
C THR A 314 5.03 16.92 -4.60
N THR A 315 5.25 17.37 -3.37
CA THR A 315 6.12 16.72 -2.39
C THR A 315 5.26 15.88 -1.45
N THR A 316 5.58 14.59 -1.31
CA THR A 316 4.83 13.69 -0.42
C THR A 316 5.52 13.57 0.93
N PRO A 317 4.80 13.78 2.05
CA PRO A 317 5.34 13.47 3.35
C PRO A 317 5.45 11.94 3.52
N SER A 318 6.43 11.49 4.29
CA SER A 318 6.55 10.08 4.70
C SER A 318 5.33 9.62 5.48
N LEU A 319 5.20 8.31 5.75
CA LEU A 319 4.08 7.72 6.49
C LEU A 319 3.75 8.45 7.80
N ILE A 320 4.76 8.93 8.53
CA ILE A 320 4.60 9.64 9.81
C ILE A 320 4.30 11.13 9.66
N GLY A 321 4.64 11.73 8.50
CA GLY A 321 4.52 13.16 8.27
C GLY A 321 3.09 13.69 8.41
N PRO A 322 2.05 13.06 7.79
CA PRO A 322 0.66 13.44 8.00
C PRO A 322 0.23 13.57 9.46
N PHE A 323 0.62 12.59 10.28
CA PHE A 323 0.25 12.56 11.69
C PHE A 323 0.97 13.65 12.48
N TYR A 324 2.23 13.93 12.13
CA TYR A 324 3.01 15.01 12.73
C TYR A 324 2.46 16.39 12.38
N VAL A 325 2.11 16.62 11.10
CA VAL A 325 1.59 17.91 10.63
C VAL A 325 0.32 18.31 11.38
N ASP A 326 -0.62 17.37 11.55
CA ASP A 326 -1.89 17.65 12.22
C ASP A 326 -1.77 17.68 13.74
N PHE A 327 -1.12 16.69 14.36
CA PHE A 327 -1.19 16.47 15.81
C PHE A 327 0.18 16.28 16.48
N GLY A 328 1.27 16.58 15.76
CA GLY A 328 2.62 16.54 16.30
C GLY A 328 3.07 15.15 16.73
N LEU A 329 3.87 15.08 17.79
CA LEU A 329 4.42 13.84 18.32
C LEU A 329 3.32 12.88 18.82
N ILE A 330 2.27 13.42 19.42
CA ILE A 330 1.10 12.63 19.86
C ILE A 330 0.41 12.00 18.66
N GLY A 331 0.26 12.77 17.58
CA GLY A 331 -0.24 12.26 16.30
C GLY A 331 0.55 11.07 15.80
N VAL A 332 1.88 11.18 15.74
CA VAL A 332 2.75 10.09 15.29
C VAL A 332 2.56 8.85 16.16
N ALA A 333 2.56 9.01 17.49
CA ALA A 333 2.37 7.90 18.42
C ALA A 333 1.01 7.20 18.21
N VAL A 334 -0.09 7.95 18.20
CA VAL A 334 -1.44 7.42 18.04
C VAL A 334 -1.65 6.83 16.64
N GLY A 335 -1.25 7.54 15.60
CA GLY A 335 -1.41 7.11 14.21
C GLY A 335 -0.66 5.81 13.91
N MET A 336 0.59 5.70 14.38
CA MET A 336 1.37 4.47 14.21
C MET A 336 0.85 3.33 15.08
N LEU A 337 0.38 3.60 16.31
CA LEU A 337 -0.29 2.62 17.15
C LEU A 337 -1.53 2.04 16.46
N LEU A 338 -2.39 2.90 15.89
CA LEU A 338 -3.58 2.48 15.17
C LEU A 338 -3.24 1.69 13.91
N LEU A 339 -2.23 2.13 13.14
CA LEU A 339 -1.78 1.40 11.95
C LEU A 339 -1.30 -0.02 12.31
N GLY A 340 -0.48 -0.13 13.35
CA GLY A 340 -0.01 -1.40 13.89
C GLY A 340 -1.17 -2.28 14.35
N LEU A 341 -2.14 -1.69 15.07
CA LEU A 341 -3.32 -2.40 15.55
C LEU A 341 -4.16 -2.97 14.39
N VAL A 342 -4.41 -2.17 13.34
CA VAL A 342 -5.21 -2.62 12.18
C VAL A 342 -4.46 -3.72 11.41
N LEU A 343 -3.17 -3.53 11.10
CA LEU A 343 -2.39 -4.54 10.39
C LEU A 343 -2.23 -5.84 11.19
N GLY A 344 -1.94 -5.74 12.49
CA GLY A 344 -1.88 -6.89 13.38
C GLY A 344 -3.21 -7.65 13.44
N SER A 345 -4.33 -6.91 13.49
CA SER A 345 -5.67 -7.50 13.52
C SER A 345 -6.00 -8.23 12.23
N LEU A 346 -5.77 -7.60 11.06
CA LEU A 346 -5.99 -8.22 9.75
C LEU A 346 -5.11 -9.46 9.55
N TYR A 347 -3.85 -9.42 9.97
CA TYR A 347 -2.95 -10.58 9.92
C TYR A 347 -3.50 -11.76 10.73
N ILE A 348 -3.90 -11.52 11.99
CA ILE A 348 -4.44 -12.56 12.87
C ILE A 348 -5.77 -13.10 12.33
N LEU A 349 -6.65 -12.21 11.86
CA LEU A 349 -7.93 -12.55 11.24
C LEU A 349 -7.74 -13.44 10.01
N MET A 350 -6.85 -13.05 9.09
CA MET A 350 -6.52 -13.83 7.89
C MET A 350 -5.99 -15.22 8.25
N LYS A 351 -5.11 -15.34 9.26
CA LYS A 351 -4.59 -16.64 9.70
C LYS A 351 -5.65 -17.54 10.34
N LYS A 352 -6.69 -16.96 10.94
CA LYS A 352 -7.79 -17.70 11.59
C LYS A 352 -8.91 -18.06 10.63
N ALA A 353 -9.18 -17.19 9.65
CA ALA A 353 -10.22 -17.38 8.66
C ALA A 353 -9.92 -18.54 7.71
N ARG A 354 -10.97 -19.05 7.05
CA ARG A 354 -10.86 -20.09 6.01
C ARG A 354 -11.74 -19.73 4.82
N GLY A 355 -11.53 -20.43 3.71
CA GLY A 355 -12.37 -20.30 2.52
C GLY A 355 -12.37 -18.89 1.94
N ILE A 356 -13.53 -18.41 1.51
CA ILE A 356 -13.67 -17.10 0.86
C ILE A 356 -13.39 -15.95 1.82
N GLU A 357 -13.70 -16.11 3.11
CA GLU A 357 -13.44 -15.08 4.13
C GLU A 357 -11.93 -14.85 4.29
N GLN A 358 -11.13 -15.93 4.32
CA GLN A 358 -9.66 -15.83 4.34
C GLN A 358 -9.11 -15.10 3.10
N GLN A 359 -9.69 -15.35 1.93
CA GLN A 359 -9.26 -14.71 0.68
C GLN A 359 -9.50 -13.20 0.71
N VAL A 360 -10.68 -12.76 1.16
CA VAL A 360 -11.02 -11.33 1.24
C VAL A 360 -10.19 -10.61 2.30
N ILE A 361 -10.05 -11.20 3.50
CA ILE A 361 -9.22 -10.61 4.56
C ILE A 361 -7.74 -10.62 4.14
N GLY A 362 -7.28 -11.67 3.47
CA GLY A 362 -5.92 -11.75 2.94
C GLY A 362 -5.63 -10.68 1.89
N PHE A 363 -6.59 -10.38 1.01
CA PHE A 363 -6.49 -9.27 0.07
C PHE A 363 -6.40 -7.92 0.79
N LEU A 364 -7.28 -7.66 1.77
CA LEU A 364 -7.26 -6.46 2.61
C LEU A 364 -5.92 -6.28 3.34
N TYR A 365 -5.43 -7.37 3.92
CA TYR A 365 -4.13 -7.41 4.58
C TYR A 365 -3.00 -7.08 3.60
N ALA A 366 -2.98 -7.72 2.44
CA ALA A 366 -1.93 -7.50 1.44
C ALA A 366 -1.95 -6.08 0.88
N PHE A 367 -3.14 -5.54 0.63
CA PHE A 367 -3.34 -4.15 0.24
C PHE A 367 -2.81 -3.19 1.29
N LEU A 368 -3.28 -3.26 2.53
CA LEU A 368 -2.90 -2.31 3.58
C LEU A 368 -1.42 -2.43 3.94
N LEU A 369 -0.86 -3.65 3.98
CA LEU A 369 0.57 -3.85 4.21
C LEU A 369 1.40 -3.23 3.09
N GLY A 370 1.02 -3.48 1.83
CA GLY A 370 1.68 -2.88 0.67
C GLY A 370 1.65 -1.35 0.71
N MET A 371 0.47 -0.77 0.93
CA MET A 371 0.29 0.68 1.10
C MET A 371 1.14 1.23 2.24
N SER A 372 1.25 0.51 3.37
CA SER A 372 2.04 0.94 4.51
C SER A 372 3.54 0.92 4.21
N LEU A 373 4.03 -0.12 3.54
CA LEU A 373 5.45 -0.26 3.18
C LEU A 373 5.90 0.80 2.17
N ILE A 374 5.11 1.02 1.12
CA ILE A 374 5.43 2.06 0.13
C ILE A 374 5.17 3.45 0.72
N GLY A 375 4.16 3.60 1.56
CA GLY A 375 3.82 4.83 2.26
C GLY A 375 4.93 5.36 3.16
N ILE A 376 5.90 4.52 3.54
CA ILE A 376 7.14 4.98 4.21
C ILE A 376 7.82 6.09 3.38
N HIS A 377 7.85 5.93 2.06
CA HIS A 377 8.39 6.92 1.13
C HIS A 377 7.32 7.89 0.62
N THR A 378 6.18 7.39 0.15
CA THR A 378 5.20 8.20 -0.61
C THR A 378 4.04 8.76 0.21
N GLY A 379 3.98 8.46 1.51
CA GLY A 379 2.83 8.74 2.37
C GLY A 379 1.61 7.85 2.07
N ILE A 380 0.58 7.97 2.91
CA ILE A 380 -0.66 7.16 2.83
C ILE A 380 -1.92 7.99 2.55
N LEU A 381 -1.82 9.32 2.47
CA LEU A 381 -2.96 10.24 2.49
C LEU A 381 -3.67 10.47 1.15
N ASP A 382 -3.49 9.59 0.16
CA ASP A 382 -4.31 9.69 -1.05
C ASP A 382 -5.73 9.17 -0.75
N ILE A 383 -6.76 9.92 -1.16
CA ILE A 383 -8.17 9.56 -0.89
C ILE A 383 -8.55 8.17 -1.43
N SER A 384 -7.92 7.76 -2.53
CA SER A 384 -8.10 6.43 -3.11
C SER A 384 -7.76 5.33 -2.10
N THR A 385 -6.74 5.53 -1.27
CA THR A 385 -6.36 4.61 -0.19
C THR A 385 -7.50 4.42 0.80
N PHE A 386 -8.08 5.52 1.30
CA PHE A 386 -9.18 5.47 2.26
C PHE A 386 -10.42 4.82 1.67
N LEU A 387 -10.80 5.20 0.44
CA LEU A 387 -11.96 4.64 -0.24
C LEU A 387 -11.79 3.14 -0.51
N MET A 388 -10.60 2.71 -0.92
CA MET A 388 -10.30 1.29 -1.13
C MET A 388 -10.32 0.49 0.18
N LEU A 389 -9.86 1.07 1.30
CA LEU A 389 -9.96 0.44 2.61
C LEU A 389 -11.41 0.28 3.07
N VAL A 390 -12.20 1.36 2.98
CA VAL A 390 -13.63 1.34 3.32
C VAL A 390 -14.36 0.34 2.43
N PHE A 391 -14.13 0.38 1.12
CA PHE A 391 -14.71 -0.54 0.17
C PHE A 391 -14.37 -2.00 0.50
N GLY A 392 -13.09 -2.31 0.73
CA GLY A 392 -12.66 -3.65 1.06
C GLY A 392 -13.26 -4.14 2.40
N TYR A 393 -13.37 -3.27 3.41
CA TYR A 393 -14.06 -3.58 4.66
C TYR A 393 -15.54 -3.91 4.43
N LEU A 394 -16.25 -3.11 3.63
CA LEU A 394 -17.66 -3.38 3.28
C LEU A 394 -17.81 -4.72 2.55
N VAL A 395 -16.89 -5.04 1.63
CA VAL A 395 -16.85 -6.33 0.93
C VAL A 395 -16.67 -7.49 1.93
N TRP A 396 -15.75 -7.37 2.89
CA TRP A 396 -15.59 -8.37 3.93
C TRP A 396 -16.85 -8.53 4.79
N ARG A 397 -17.46 -7.43 5.25
CA ARG A 397 -18.69 -7.47 6.05
C ARG A 397 -19.84 -8.11 5.28
N PHE A 398 -20.00 -7.78 4.00
CA PHE A 398 -21.01 -8.42 3.15
C PHE A 398 -20.83 -9.94 3.10
N VAL A 399 -19.59 -10.41 2.89
CA VAL A 399 -19.28 -11.85 2.87
C VAL A 399 -19.55 -12.51 4.23
N ALA A 400 -19.10 -11.89 5.32
CA ALA A 400 -19.28 -12.40 6.68
C ALA A 400 -20.77 -12.54 7.03
N VAL A 401 -21.58 -11.50 6.77
CA VAL A 401 -23.03 -11.51 7.00
C VAL A 401 -23.70 -12.58 6.14
N TRP A 402 -23.37 -12.63 4.85
CA TRP A 402 -23.94 -13.61 3.91
C TRP A 402 -23.71 -15.06 4.35
N LEU A 403 -22.51 -15.36 4.84
CA LEU A 403 -22.17 -16.68 5.39
C LEU A 403 -22.85 -16.93 6.73
N SER A 404 -22.98 -15.92 7.59
CA SER A 404 -23.62 -16.06 8.91
C SER A 404 -25.11 -16.37 8.82
N LEU A 405 -25.83 -15.79 7.83
CA LEU A 405 -27.24 -16.07 7.58
C LEU A 405 -27.48 -17.53 7.21
N ALA A 406 -26.51 -18.18 6.54
CA ALA A 406 -26.58 -19.62 6.23
C ALA A 406 -26.51 -20.49 7.49
N ASN A 407 -25.75 -20.04 8.48
CA ASN A 407 -25.54 -20.77 9.72
C ASN A 407 -26.75 -20.61 10.67
N ARG A 408 -27.48 -19.49 10.58
CA ARG A 408 -28.72 -19.25 11.34
C ARG A 408 -29.91 -20.03 10.79
N SER A 409 -30.15 -20.02 9.48
CA SER A 409 -31.25 -20.80 8.88
C SER A 409 -31.14 -22.29 9.20
N ARG A 410 -29.91 -22.81 9.34
CA ARG A 410 -29.66 -24.19 9.78
C ARG A 410 -30.07 -24.45 11.24
N LYS A 411 -29.74 -23.54 12.16
CA LYS A 411 -30.13 -23.69 13.58
C LYS A 411 -31.64 -23.69 13.77
N GLU A 412 -32.33 -22.97 12.91
CA GLU A 412 -33.79 -22.93 12.87
C GLU A 412 -34.39 -24.20 12.22
N GLU A 413 -33.76 -24.75 11.17
CA GLU A 413 -34.21 -25.98 10.50
C GLU A 413 -33.90 -27.29 11.25
N PHE A 414 -32.81 -27.35 12.03
CA PHE A 414 -32.33 -28.61 12.64
C PHE A 414 -32.32 -28.63 14.18
N GLY A 415 -32.79 -27.58 14.85
CA GLY A 415 -32.77 -27.47 16.31
C GLY A 415 -31.35 -27.34 16.90
N PRO A 416 -31.23 -27.01 18.21
CA PRO A 416 -29.95 -26.82 18.89
C PRO A 416 -29.06 -28.07 18.93
#